data_AF-A0A2V8QPW5-F1
#
_entry.id   AF-A0A2V8QPW5-F1
#
_cell.length_a   1.000
_cell.length_b   1.000
_cell.length_c   1.000
_cell.angle_alpha   90.00
_cell.angle_beta   90.00
_cell.angle_gamma   90.00
#
_symmetry.space_group_name_H-M   'P 1'
#
loop_
_entity.id
_entity.type
_entity.pdbx_description
1 polymer ?
#
loop_
_entity_poly.entity_id
_entity_poly.type
_entity_poly.pdbx_seq_one_letter_code
_entity_poly.pdbx_strand_id
1 'polypeptide(L)'
;MEVEEEHDYLASFFAVSNCQNWLTSQALRDDAAGTAPRVVSADRLVSMARECGARMVGSSYNEPLITAEWAVEVFGKARGAGLKTAFISNGNATPQVLDYLRPWTDCYKIDLKTMSDRGYRQLGGVVGNILETVRMVHERGFWEEVVTLVIPGFNDSEEELRRAAEFIASVSPDIPWHVTAFHQDYRMTENANTTAEQLVRACEIGRASGLKFIYAGNLPGRVGRWENTYCPACGELLVERYGYQIRKMRVGADG
;
A
#
# COMPACT_ATOMS: atom_id res chain seq x y z
N MET A 1 19.16 16.92 25.48
CA MET A 1 18.00 17.21 26.34
C MET A 1 17.45 15.87 26.77
N GLU A 2 18.01 15.35 27.86
CA GLU A 2 17.41 14.20 28.56
C GLU A 2 16.15 14.72 29.27
N VAL A 3 15.05 13.99 29.12
CA VAL A 3 13.77 14.28 29.77
C VAL A 3 13.45 13.08 30.63
N GLU A 4 13.23 13.33 31.92
CA GLU A 4 13.38 12.39 33.04
C GLU A 4 12.08 11.69 33.47
N GLU A 5 10.99 11.78 32.72
CA GLU A 5 9.71 11.13 33.08
C GLU A 5 9.06 10.44 31.87
N GLU A 6 8.44 9.28 32.14
CA GLU A 6 7.88 8.31 31.18
C GLU A 6 7.06 8.99 30.07
N HIS A 7 7.67 9.12 28.89
CA HIS A 7 6.94 9.38 27.67
C HIS A 7 6.24 8.09 27.24
N ASP A 8 4.98 7.95 27.62
CA ASP A 8 4.05 7.07 26.92
C ASP A 8 3.98 7.51 25.45
N TYR A 9 4.76 6.85 24.58
CA TYR A 9 4.61 6.93 23.12
C TYR A 9 3.34 6.19 22.67
N LEU A 10 2.19 6.47 23.28
CA LEU A 10 0.90 6.04 22.75
C LEU A 10 0.42 7.08 21.74
N ALA A 11 1.01 6.99 20.55
CA ALA A 11 0.56 7.69 19.35
C ALA A 11 -0.90 7.29 19.04
N SER A 12 -1.87 8.03 19.56
CA SER A 12 -3.31 7.83 19.30
C SER A 12 -3.76 8.18 17.88
N PHE A 13 -2.89 8.08 16.87
CA PHE A 13 -3.20 8.44 15.49
C PHE A 13 -3.25 7.21 14.58
N PHE A 14 -4.35 7.10 13.83
CA PHE A 14 -4.73 6.02 12.90
C PHE A 14 -5.39 4.77 13.51
N ALA A 15 -6.52 4.96 14.19
CA ALA A 15 -7.53 3.91 14.27
C ALA A 15 -8.31 3.89 12.94
N VAL A 16 -7.82 3.15 11.95
CA VAL A 16 -8.62 2.89 10.75
C VAL A 16 -9.61 1.80 11.13
N SER A 17 -10.86 2.17 11.38
CA SER A 17 -11.98 1.25 11.65
C SER A 17 -12.16 0.18 10.56
N ASN A 18 -11.51 0.39 9.41
CA ASN A 18 -11.58 -0.37 8.17
C ASN A 18 -10.30 -1.21 7.91
N CYS A 19 -9.39 -1.30 8.88
CA CYS A 19 -8.19 -2.12 8.72
C CYS A 19 -8.57 -3.60 8.65
N GLN A 20 -8.44 -4.21 7.47
CA GLN A 20 -8.66 -5.65 7.30
C GLN A 20 -7.70 -6.50 8.16
N ASN A 21 -6.57 -5.92 8.59
CA ASN A 21 -5.59 -6.55 9.48
C ASN A 21 -5.72 -6.05 10.93
N TRP A 22 -6.93 -5.70 11.38
CA TRP A 22 -7.17 -5.13 12.71
C TRP A 22 -6.54 -5.95 13.84
N LEU A 23 -6.54 -7.29 13.72
CA LEU A 23 -5.88 -8.22 14.65
C LEU A 23 -4.41 -7.87 14.89
N THR A 24 -3.66 -7.48 13.86
CA THR A 24 -2.25 -7.10 14.02
C THR A 24 -2.08 -5.65 14.45
N SER A 25 -2.90 -4.72 13.91
CA SER A 25 -2.79 -3.29 14.26
C SER A 25 -3.26 -2.98 15.70
N GLN A 26 -4.18 -3.77 16.23
CA GLN A 26 -4.77 -3.59 17.56
C GLN A 26 -4.18 -4.54 18.62
N ALA A 27 -3.15 -5.32 18.27
CA ALA A 27 -2.45 -6.26 19.15
C ALA A 27 -2.04 -5.70 20.53
N LEU A 28 -1.80 -4.39 20.61
CA LEU A 28 -1.41 -3.67 21.83
C LEU A 28 -2.55 -2.90 22.52
N ARG A 29 -3.76 -2.87 21.92
CA ARG A 29 -4.88 -2.01 22.34
C ARG A 29 -6.20 -2.75 22.54
N ASP A 30 -6.38 -3.91 21.93
CA ASP A 30 -7.58 -4.74 22.04
C ASP A 30 -7.16 -6.16 22.43
N ASP A 31 -7.54 -6.61 23.63
CA ASP A 31 -7.26 -7.98 24.10
C ASP A 31 -7.87 -9.04 23.17
N ALA A 32 -8.90 -8.69 22.39
CA ALA A 32 -9.51 -9.57 21.39
C ALA A 32 -8.64 -9.76 20.12
N ALA A 33 -7.58 -8.96 19.95
CA ALA A 33 -6.68 -9.04 18.80
C ALA A 33 -5.82 -10.32 18.80
N GLY A 34 -5.72 -11.02 19.94
CA GLY A 34 -5.20 -12.40 20.05
C GLY A 34 -3.74 -12.61 19.60
N THR A 35 -3.02 -11.56 19.24
CA THR A 35 -1.63 -11.58 18.78
C THR A 35 -0.80 -10.60 19.60
N ALA A 36 0.30 -11.08 20.20
CA ALA A 36 1.22 -10.24 20.96
C ALA A 36 2.44 -9.86 20.10
N PRO A 37 3.01 -8.65 20.27
CA PRO A 37 4.28 -8.30 19.64
C PRO A 37 5.37 -9.31 20.01
N ARG A 38 6.24 -9.63 19.05
CA ARG A 38 7.40 -10.47 19.29
C ARG A 38 8.66 -9.63 19.16
N VAL A 39 9.50 -9.67 20.18
CA VAL A 39 10.84 -9.09 20.10
C VAL A 39 11.65 -9.90 19.09
N VAL A 40 12.22 -9.23 18.10
CA VAL A 40 13.00 -9.85 17.03
C VAL A 40 14.11 -8.88 16.61
N SER A 41 15.31 -9.41 16.36
CA SER A 41 16.42 -8.60 15.84
C SER A 41 16.33 -8.45 14.33
N ALA A 42 16.98 -7.41 13.79
CA ALA A 42 17.07 -7.20 12.36
C ALA A 42 17.77 -8.37 11.65
N ASP A 43 18.81 -8.96 12.26
CA ASP A 43 19.47 -10.15 11.71
C ASP A 43 18.53 -11.35 11.63
N ARG A 44 17.66 -11.53 12.63
CA ARG A 44 16.71 -12.64 12.64
C ARG A 44 15.65 -12.46 11.56
N LEU A 45 15.14 -11.24 11.35
CA LEU A 45 14.22 -10.93 10.26
C LEU A 45 14.83 -11.23 8.89
N VAL A 46 16.07 -10.81 8.65
CA VAL A 46 16.78 -11.08 7.40
C VAL A 46 17.06 -12.58 7.21
N SER A 47 17.44 -13.28 8.29
CA SER A 47 17.64 -14.72 8.25
C SER A 47 16.35 -15.46 7.90
N MET A 48 15.23 -15.09 8.52
CA MET A 48 13.91 -15.65 8.21
C MET A 48 13.51 -15.40 6.76
N ALA A 49 13.76 -14.19 6.24
CA ALA A 49 13.51 -13.86 4.84
C ALA A 49 14.31 -14.77 3.89
N ARG A 50 15.56 -15.09 4.22
CA ARG A 50 16.38 -16.02 3.43
C ARG A 50 15.92 -17.47 3.56
N GLU A 51 15.57 -17.90 4.77
CA GLU A 51 15.07 -19.26 5.08
C GLU A 51 13.79 -19.56 4.27
N CYS A 52 12.91 -18.58 4.08
CA CYS A 52 11.68 -18.74 3.28
C CYS A 52 11.86 -18.42 1.78
N GLY A 53 13.08 -18.10 1.33
CA GLY A 53 13.37 -17.76 -0.06
C GLY A 53 12.74 -16.43 -0.52
N ALA A 54 12.45 -15.51 0.40
CA ALA A 54 11.92 -14.20 0.07
C ALA A 54 12.90 -13.41 -0.82
N ARG A 55 12.33 -12.57 -1.68
CA ARG A 55 13.10 -11.67 -2.57
C ARG A 55 13.10 -10.23 -2.06
N MET A 56 12.23 -9.93 -1.09
CA MET A 56 11.97 -8.59 -0.60
C MET A 56 11.55 -8.63 0.87
N VAL A 57 11.87 -7.58 1.60
CA VAL A 57 11.38 -7.31 2.96
C VAL A 57 10.59 -6.01 2.95
N GLY A 58 9.42 -6.00 3.59
CA GLY A 58 8.54 -4.84 3.66
C GLY A 58 8.33 -4.34 5.09
N SER A 59 8.26 -3.02 5.29
CA SER A 59 7.72 -2.41 6.52
C SER A 59 6.29 -1.95 6.26
N SER A 60 5.34 -2.38 7.09
CA SER A 60 3.89 -2.24 6.85
C SER A 60 3.08 -2.29 8.16
N TYR A 61 1.76 -2.42 8.03
CA TYR A 61 0.71 -2.60 9.04
C TYR A 61 0.16 -1.32 9.65
N ASN A 62 0.51 -1.00 10.90
CA ASN A 62 0.28 0.35 11.42
C ASN A 62 0.98 1.36 10.50
N GLU A 63 0.93 2.66 10.79
CA GLU A 63 1.74 3.59 10.00
C GLU A 63 3.25 3.33 10.24
N PRO A 64 4.01 2.75 9.29
CA PRO A 64 5.41 2.38 9.54
C PRO A 64 6.34 3.59 9.66
N LEU A 65 5.91 4.80 9.28
CA LEU A 65 6.67 6.03 9.52
C LEU A 65 6.93 6.28 11.01
N ILE A 66 6.11 5.74 11.91
CA ILE A 66 6.31 5.85 13.37
C ILE A 66 7.55 5.07 13.83
N THR A 67 7.98 4.07 13.06
CA THR A 67 9.12 3.19 13.37
C THR A 67 10.13 3.18 12.23
N ALA A 68 10.31 4.32 11.56
CA ALA A 68 11.16 4.46 10.39
C ALA A 68 12.62 4.06 10.68
N GLU A 69 13.13 4.36 11.87
CA GLU A 69 14.49 4.03 12.32
C GLU A 69 14.69 2.51 12.38
N TRP A 70 13.70 1.78 12.89
CA TRP A 70 13.73 0.32 12.94
C TRP A 70 13.67 -0.28 11.54
N ALA A 71 12.81 0.26 10.67
CA ALA A 71 12.74 -0.16 9.28
C ALA A 71 14.09 0.04 8.56
N VAL A 72 14.76 1.17 8.78
CA VAL A 72 16.10 1.44 8.22
C VAL A 72 17.14 0.44 8.72
N GLU A 73 17.14 0.09 10.01
CA GLU A 73 18.06 -0.93 10.54
C GLU A 73 17.86 -2.28 9.83
N VAL A 74 16.60 -2.73 9.71
CA VAL A 74 16.26 -3.97 9.02
C VAL A 74 16.64 -3.91 7.54
N PHE A 75 16.36 -2.80 6.88
CA PHE A 75 16.61 -2.61 5.45
C PHE A 75 18.09 -2.54 5.12
N GLY A 76 18.91 -1.92 5.97
CA GLY A 76 20.36 -1.92 5.82
C GLY A 76 20.91 -3.35 5.76
N LYS A 77 20.45 -4.22 6.67
CA LYS A 77 20.84 -5.65 6.68
C LYS A 77 20.25 -6.43 5.52
N ALA A 78 18.98 -6.20 5.18
CA ALA A 78 18.29 -6.88 4.08
C ALA A 78 18.98 -6.61 2.73
N ARG A 79 19.33 -5.35 2.47
CA ARG A 79 20.07 -4.95 1.26
C ARG A 79 21.45 -5.57 1.20
N GLY A 80 22.17 -5.61 2.33
CA GLY A 80 23.45 -6.31 2.43
C GLY A 80 23.35 -7.81 2.12
N ALA A 81 22.17 -8.41 2.32
CA ALA A 81 21.85 -9.79 1.96
C ALA A 81 21.28 -9.96 0.54
N GLY A 82 21.24 -8.91 -0.28
CA GLY A 82 20.73 -8.94 -1.66
C GLY A 82 19.20 -8.94 -1.77
N LEU A 83 18.47 -8.61 -0.70
CA LEU A 83 17.01 -8.49 -0.71
C LEU A 83 16.59 -7.08 -1.12
N LYS A 84 15.48 -6.98 -1.85
CA LYS A 84 14.80 -5.70 -2.10
C LYS A 84 14.05 -5.23 -0.85
N THR A 85 13.75 -3.94 -0.78
CA THR A 85 13.06 -3.34 0.37
C THR A 85 11.85 -2.52 -0.05
N ALA A 86 10.76 -2.63 0.69
CA ALA A 86 9.51 -1.93 0.41
C ALA A 86 8.94 -1.25 1.65
N PHE A 87 8.38 -0.05 1.48
CA PHE A 87 7.73 0.70 2.55
C PHE A 87 6.25 0.90 2.21
N ILE A 88 5.35 0.43 3.07
CA ILE A 88 3.90 0.38 2.82
C ILE A 88 3.20 1.31 3.82
N SER A 89 2.78 2.50 3.37
CA SER A 89 2.35 3.60 4.25
C SER A 89 0.98 4.16 3.85
N ASN A 90 0.32 4.82 4.80
CA ASN A 90 -0.87 5.62 4.53
C ASN A 90 -0.58 6.93 3.79
N GLY A 91 0.69 7.28 3.61
CA GLY A 91 1.13 8.43 2.83
C GLY A 91 1.15 9.75 3.58
N ASN A 92 1.09 9.78 4.91
CA ASN A 92 1.23 11.03 5.67
C ASN A 92 2.71 11.35 5.97
N ALA A 93 3.54 11.40 4.94
CA ALA A 93 4.99 11.57 5.06
C ALA A 93 5.41 13.05 5.03
N THR A 94 6.58 13.32 5.61
CA THR A 94 7.29 14.60 5.47
C THR A 94 8.46 14.47 4.48
N PRO A 95 8.96 15.56 3.89
CA PRO A 95 10.15 15.51 3.05
C PRO A 95 11.35 14.84 3.77
N GLN A 96 11.55 15.15 5.06
CA GLN A 96 12.67 14.67 5.86
C GLN A 96 12.67 13.15 6.01
N VAL A 97 11.50 12.54 6.28
CA VAL A 97 11.43 11.09 6.44
C VAL A 97 11.58 10.37 5.10
N LEU A 98 11.10 10.95 4.00
CA LEU A 98 11.33 10.40 2.66
C LEU A 98 12.81 10.44 2.27
N ASP A 99 13.51 11.54 2.58
CA ASP A 99 14.95 11.67 2.35
C ASP A 99 15.75 10.67 3.21
N TYR A 100 15.32 10.48 4.46
CA TYR A 100 15.90 9.49 5.36
C TYR A 100 15.72 8.04 4.86
N LEU A 101 14.54 7.70 4.33
CA LEU A 101 14.19 6.36 3.85
C LEU A 101 14.79 6.04 2.47
N ARG A 102 15.00 7.05 1.62
CA ARG A 102 15.34 6.85 0.21
C ARG A 102 16.56 5.93 -0.02
N PRO A 103 17.69 6.06 0.70
CA PRO A 103 18.86 5.21 0.47
C PRO A 103 18.60 3.71 0.74
N TRP A 104 17.56 3.40 1.53
CA TRP A 104 17.32 2.08 2.08
C TRP A 104 16.11 1.38 1.48
N THR A 105 15.34 2.05 0.63
CA THR A 105 14.03 1.59 0.15
C THR A 105 14.00 1.55 -1.38
N ASP A 106 13.60 0.42 -1.95
CA ASP A 106 13.42 0.28 -3.40
C ASP A 106 12.00 0.66 -3.83
N CYS A 107 10.99 0.18 -3.10
CA CYS A 107 9.56 0.37 -3.40
C CYS A 107 8.85 1.16 -2.30
N TYR A 108 7.98 2.09 -2.67
CA TYR A 108 7.12 2.82 -1.74
C TYR A 108 5.68 2.72 -2.20
N LYS A 109 4.83 2.12 -1.37
CA LYS A 109 3.41 1.90 -1.65
C LYS A 109 2.55 2.78 -0.75
N ILE A 110 1.65 3.54 -1.36
CA ILE A 110 0.82 4.54 -0.68
C ILE A 110 -0.66 4.14 -0.74
N ASP A 111 -1.33 4.13 0.41
CA ASP A 111 -2.79 3.93 0.49
C ASP A 111 -3.55 5.25 0.33
N LEU A 112 -4.01 5.53 -0.90
CA LEU A 112 -4.91 6.64 -1.21
C LEU A 112 -6.37 6.22 -0.98
N LYS A 113 -6.94 6.62 0.15
CA LYS A 113 -8.24 6.13 0.63
C LYS A 113 -9.45 6.85 0.04
N THR A 114 -9.35 8.14 -0.26
CA THR A 114 -10.47 8.94 -0.78
C THR A 114 -9.94 10.27 -1.34
N MET A 115 -10.59 10.85 -2.34
CA MET A 115 -10.32 12.20 -2.83
C MET A 115 -11.12 13.28 -2.08
N SER A 116 -11.91 12.87 -1.09
CA SER A 116 -12.70 13.73 -0.22
C SER A 116 -11.90 14.14 1.02
N ASP A 117 -11.66 15.45 1.18
CA ASP A 117 -11.04 16.00 2.38
C ASP A 117 -11.88 15.69 3.63
N ARG A 118 -13.21 15.76 3.53
CA ARG A 118 -14.12 15.35 4.60
C ARG A 118 -13.95 13.88 4.95
N GLY A 119 -13.87 13.01 3.94
CA GLY A 119 -13.66 11.57 4.13
C GLY A 119 -12.33 11.28 4.82
N TYR A 120 -11.24 11.94 4.41
CA TYR A 120 -9.94 11.80 5.07
C TYR A 120 -9.94 12.30 6.51
N ARG A 121 -10.61 13.41 6.81
CA ARG A 121 -10.74 13.92 8.19
C ARG A 121 -11.46 12.94 9.11
N GLN A 122 -12.47 12.23 8.60
CA GLN A 122 -13.13 11.15 9.36
C GLN A 122 -12.17 9.99 9.68
N LEU A 123 -11.15 9.79 8.84
CA LEU A 123 -10.08 8.80 9.04
C LEU A 123 -8.90 9.36 9.84
N GLY A 124 -8.96 10.62 10.29
CA GLY A 124 -7.88 11.29 11.04
C GLY A 124 -6.72 11.80 10.18
N GLY A 125 -6.91 11.96 8.87
CA GLY A 125 -5.90 12.46 7.94
C GLY A 125 -6.35 13.68 7.13
N VAL A 126 -5.44 14.21 6.30
CA VAL A 126 -5.71 15.33 5.39
C VAL A 126 -5.29 14.91 3.99
N VAL A 127 -6.24 14.85 3.05
CA VAL A 127 -5.99 14.33 1.69
C VAL A 127 -4.81 15.02 1.01
N GLY A 128 -4.67 16.34 1.20
CA GLY A 128 -3.58 17.13 0.63
C GLY A 128 -2.19 16.60 0.97
N ASN A 129 -1.97 16.12 2.20
CA ASN A 129 -0.68 15.57 2.61
C ASN A 129 -0.36 14.27 1.87
N ILE A 130 -1.37 13.44 1.61
CA ILE A 130 -1.21 12.18 0.89
C ILE A 130 -0.91 12.46 -0.58
N LEU A 131 -1.66 13.36 -1.21
CA LEU A 131 -1.40 13.77 -2.59
C LEU A 131 0.01 14.36 -2.74
N GLU A 132 0.46 15.15 -1.77
CA GLU A 132 1.81 15.70 -1.78
C GLU A 132 2.86 14.61 -1.58
N THR A 133 2.61 13.63 -0.72
CA THR A 133 3.51 12.49 -0.53
C THR A 133 3.67 11.66 -1.80
N VAL A 134 2.59 11.43 -2.55
CA VAL A 134 2.67 10.75 -3.87
C VAL A 134 3.63 11.50 -4.80
N ARG A 135 3.51 12.83 -4.92
CA ARG A 135 4.44 13.63 -5.74
C ARG A 135 5.88 13.52 -5.24
N MET A 136 6.08 13.71 -3.94
CA MET A 136 7.40 13.67 -3.32
C MET A 136 8.10 12.31 -3.45
N VAL A 137 7.34 11.21 -3.39
CA VAL A 137 7.84 9.84 -3.59
C VAL A 137 8.22 9.65 -5.05
N HIS A 138 7.36 10.07 -5.99
CA HIS A 138 7.69 10.00 -7.41
C HIS A 138 8.99 10.76 -7.76
N GLU A 139 9.11 12.01 -7.30
CA GLU A 139 10.25 12.89 -7.56
C GLU A 139 11.59 12.33 -7.04
N ARG A 140 11.54 11.52 -5.97
CA ARG A 140 12.71 10.87 -5.38
C ARG A 140 13.10 9.56 -6.08
N GLY A 141 12.34 9.15 -7.09
CA GLY A 141 12.62 7.96 -7.90
C GLY A 141 12.54 6.66 -7.12
N PHE A 142 11.60 6.55 -6.17
CA PHE A 142 11.18 5.24 -5.66
C PHE A 142 10.44 4.48 -6.77
N TRP A 143 10.43 3.14 -6.72
CA TRP A 143 9.36 2.41 -7.39
C TRP A 143 8.07 2.66 -6.61
N GLU A 144 7.16 3.44 -7.19
CA GLU A 144 5.95 3.89 -6.51
C GLU A 144 4.73 3.09 -6.95
N GLU A 145 3.91 2.67 -6.00
CA GLU A 145 2.59 2.09 -6.25
C GLU A 145 1.53 2.77 -5.40
N VAL A 146 0.35 3.01 -5.97
CA VAL A 146 -0.78 3.59 -5.23
C VAL A 146 -1.90 2.56 -5.12
N VAL A 147 -2.47 2.43 -3.93
CA VAL A 147 -3.56 1.48 -3.66
C VAL A 147 -4.77 2.20 -3.10
N THR A 148 -5.95 1.82 -3.60
CA THR A 148 -7.24 2.28 -3.11
C THR A 148 -8.10 1.06 -2.79
N LEU A 149 -8.42 0.88 -1.51
CA LEU A 149 -9.46 -0.05 -1.08
C LEU A 149 -10.81 0.56 -1.42
N VAL A 150 -11.52 -0.01 -2.39
CA VAL A 150 -12.83 0.46 -2.82
C VAL A 150 -13.86 -0.03 -1.80
N ILE A 151 -14.67 0.88 -1.26
CA ILE A 151 -15.69 0.62 -0.24
C ILE A 151 -17.03 1.19 -0.77
N PRO A 152 -18.02 0.32 -1.05
CA PRO A 152 -19.33 0.74 -1.53
C PRO A 152 -20.01 1.76 -0.62
N GLY A 153 -20.43 2.90 -1.19
CA GLY A 153 -21.07 4.00 -0.46
C GLY A 153 -20.11 4.97 0.25
N PHE A 154 -18.78 4.75 0.14
CA PHE A 154 -17.78 5.64 0.73
C PHE A 154 -16.90 6.30 -0.35
N ASN A 155 -16.22 5.49 -1.17
CA ASN A 155 -15.26 5.99 -2.17
C ASN A 155 -15.39 5.30 -3.54
N ASP A 156 -16.53 4.66 -3.83
CA ASP A 156 -16.76 3.88 -5.05
C ASP A 156 -17.51 4.64 -6.16
N SER A 157 -17.77 5.94 -5.97
CA SER A 157 -18.43 6.74 -7.00
C SER A 157 -17.52 6.93 -8.21
N GLU A 158 -18.12 7.03 -9.41
CA GLU A 158 -17.36 7.23 -10.64
C GLU A 158 -16.54 8.53 -10.59
N GLU A 159 -17.09 9.58 -10.00
CA GLU A 159 -16.39 10.86 -9.82
C GLU A 159 -15.17 10.74 -8.91
N GLU A 160 -15.32 10.05 -7.78
CA GLU A 160 -14.25 9.84 -6.82
C GLU A 160 -13.09 9.04 -7.44
N LEU A 161 -13.41 7.93 -8.11
CA LEU A 161 -12.44 7.06 -8.77
C LEU A 161 -11.73 7.75 -9.92
N ARG A 162 -12.46 8.55 -10.71
CA ARG A 162 -11.88 9.34 -11.81
C ARG A 162 -10.92 10.39 -11.29
N ARG A 163 -11.30 11.13 -10.24
CA ARG A 163 -10.41 12.11 -9.59
C ARG A 163 -9.12 11.47 -9.08
N ALA A 164 -9.22 10.27 -8.48
CA ALA A 164 -8.03 9.54 -8.02
C ALA A 164 -7.14 9.12 -9.20
N ALA A 165 -7.74 8.53 -10.24
CA ALA A 165 -7.00 8.08 -11.42
C ALA A 165 -6.34 9.24 -12.19
N GLU A 166 -7.06 10.33 -12.43
CA GLU A 166 -6.54 11.55 -13.07
C GLU A 166 -5.40 12.16 -12.27
N PHE A 167 -5.53 12.19 -10.93
CA PHE A 167 -4.46 12.66 -10.07
C PHE A 167 -3.20 11.78 -10.21
N ILE A 168 -3.32 10.46 -10.10
CA ILE A 168 -2.17 9.54 -10.23
C ILE A 168 -1.53 9.68 -11.61
N ALA A 169 -2.34 9.71 -12.68
CA ALA A 169 -1.85 9.89 -14.04
C ALA A 169 -1.16 11.25 -14.25
N SER A 170 -1.59 12.29 -13.54
CA SER A 170 -0.95 13.61 -13.57
C SER A 170 0.43 13.64 -12.94
N VAL A 171 0.70 12.73 -11.99
CA VAL A 171 2.05 12.52 -11.43
C VAL A 171 2.87 11.67 -12.40
N SER A 172 2.35 10.50 -12.78
CA SER A 172 2.87 9.72 -13.89
C SER A 172 1.89 8.62 -14.33
N PRO A 173 1.68 8.41 -15.64
CA PRO A 173 0.85 7.32 -16.15
C PRO A 173 1.45 5.92 -15.92
N ASP A 174 2.73 5.86 -15.55
CA ASP A 174 3.47 4.62 -15.28
C ASP A 174 3.34 4.15 -13.83
N ILE A 175 2.80 4.97 -12.91
CA ILE A 175 2.54 4.54 -11.52
C ILE A 175 1.44 3.48 -11.52
N PRO A 176 1.70 2.25 -11.04
CA PRO A 176 0.67 1.25 -10.87
C PRO A 176 -0.40 1.70 -9.88
N TRP A 177 -1.66 1.64 -10.32
CA TRP A 177 -2.81 1.84 -9.44
C TRP A 177 -3.50 0.52 -9.15
N HIS A 178 -3.63 0.18 -7.87
CA HIS A 178 -4.33 -1.02 -7.43
C HIS A 178 -5.67 -0.64 -6.81
N VAL A 179 -6.75 -1.19 -7.35
CA VAL A 179 -8.10 -1.10 -6.78
C VAL A 179 -8.46 -2.43 -6.13
N THR A 180 -8.63 -2.45 -4.82
CA THR A 180 -8.84 -3.70 -4.08
C THR A 180 -10.24 -3.77 -3.50
N ALA A 181 -10.83 -4.97 -3.49
CA ALA A 181 -12.15 -5.19 -2.91
C ALA A 181 -12.11 -5.08 -1.38
N PHE A 182 -13.03 -4.29 -0.85
CA PHE A 182 -13.47 -4.38 0.54
C PHE A 182 -14.34 -5.62 0.75
N HIS A 183 -14.09 -6.29 1.86
CA HIS A 183 -14.93 -7.33 2.43
C HIS A 183 -15.33 -6.92 3.84
N GLN A 184 -16.57 -7.22 4.21
CA GLN A 184 -17.11 -7.00 5.55
C GLN A 184 -16.35 -7.86 6.56
N ASP A 185 -15.38 -7.26 7.23
CA ASP A 185 -14.63 -7.86 8.34
C ASP A 185 -14.70 -6.94 9.58
N TYR A 186 -14.61 -7.53 10.77
CA TYR A 186 -14.62 -6.82 12.06
C TYR A 186 -15.88 -5.98 12.33
N ARG A 187 -15.72 -4.69 12.69
CA ARG A 187 -16.78 -3.76 13.10
C ARG A 187 -17.49 -3.07 11.92
N MET A 188 -17.09 -3.35 10.67
CA MET A 188 -17.66 -2.70 9.48
C MET A 188 -18.70 -3.57 8.79
N THR A 189 -19.90 -3.61 9.34
CA THR A 189 -21.04 -4.34 8.77
C THR A 189 -21.97 -3.44 7.95
N GLU A 190 -21.78 -2.12 8.00
CA GLU A 190 -22.70 -1.15 7.40
C GLU A 190 -22.58 -1.05 5.87
N ASN A 191 -21.39 -1.26 5.31
CA ASN A 191 -21.14 -1.21 3.87
C ASN A 191 -21.18 -2.62 3.25
N ALA A 192 -21.68 -2.75 2.02
CA ALA A 192 -21.67 -4.00 1.30
C ALA A 192 -20.24 -4.41 0.86
N ASN A 193 -20.04 -5.71 0.60
CA ASN A 193 -18.82 -6.20 -0.06
C ASN A 193 -18.67 -5.57 -1.44
N THR A 194 -17.44 -5.26 -1.83
CA THR A 194 -17.14 -4.79 -3.19
C THR A 194 -17.31 -5.93 -4.18
N THR A 195 -18.05 -5.68 -5.26
CA THR A 195 -18.25 -6.68 -6.31
C THR A 195 -17.12 -6.63 -7.35
N ALA A 196 -17.00 -7.70 -8.15
CA ALA A 196 -16.02 -7.74 -9.22
C ALA A 196 -16.31 -6.66 -10.28
N GLU A 197 -17.59 -6.40 -10.56
CA GLU A 197 -18.07 -5.41 -11.51
C GLU A 197 -17.67 -3.99 -11.08
N GLN A 198 -17.74 -3.68 -9.78
CA GLN A 198 -17.27 -2.40 -9.24
C GLN A 198 -15.77 -2.20 -9.45
N LEU A 199 -14.95 -3.23 -9.19
CA LEU A 199 -13.50 -3.15 -9.44
C LEU A 199 -13.16 -3.04 -10.93
N VAL A 200 -13.87 -3.79 -11.79
CA VAL A 200 -13.69 -3.71 -13.24
C VAL A 200 -13.99 -2.30 -13.72
N ARG A 201 -15.10 -1.70 -13.26
CA ARG A 201 -15.44 -0.31 -13.59
C ARG A 201 -14.37 0.67 -13.11
N ALA A 202 -13.85 0.51 -11.90
CA ALA A 202 -12.75 1.32 -11.39
C ALA A 202 -11.50 1.23 -12.27
N CYS A 203 -11.18 0.02 -12.75
CA CYS A 203 -10.06 -0.19 -13.67
C CYS A 203 -10.28 0.47 -15.04
N GLU A 204 -11.50 0.40 -15.57
CA GLU A 204 -11.86 1.05 -16.82
C GLU A 204 -11.76 2.58 -16.73
N ILE A 205 -12.19 3.17 -15.61
CA ILE A 205 -12.00 4.59 -15.30
C ILE A 205 -10.50 4.93 -15.23
N GLY A 206 -9.71 4.10 -14.54
CA GLY A 206 -8.26 4.26 -14.45
C GLY A 206 -7.60 4.31 -15.83
N ARG A 207 -7.97 3.36 -16.70
CA ARG A 207 -7.47 3.29 -18.08
C ARG A 207 -7.92 4.48 -18.92
N ALA A 208 -9.19 4.90 -18.80
CA ALA A 208 -9.72 6.06 -19.51
C ALA A 208 -9.03 7.37 -19.07
N SER A 209 -8.52 7.42 -17.84
CA SER A 209 -7.77 8.55 -17.29
C SER A 209 -6.29 8.55 -17.70
N GLY A 210 -5.83 7.54 -18.47
CA GLY A 210 -4.48 7.48 -19.03
C GLY A 210 -3.47 6.62 -18.26
N LEU A 211 -3.88 5.94 -17.19
CA LEU A 211 -3.01 5.00 -16.47
C LEU A 211 -2.69 3.77 -17.33
N LYS A 212 -1.42 3.36 -17.33
CA LYS A 212 -0.94 2.21 -18.11
C LYS A 212 -1.06 0.89 -17.35
N PHE A 213 -0.85 0.92 -16.04
CA PHE A 213 -0.85 -0.25 -15.17
C PHE A 213 -1.92 -0.10 -14.10
N ILE A 214 -3.01 -0.84 -14.25
CA ILE A 214 -4.11 -0.88 -13.26
C ILE A 214 -4.39 -2.32 -12.89
N TYR A 215 -4.51 -2.58 -11.60
CA TYR A 215 -4.71 -3.92 -11.07
C TYR A 215 -5.92 -3.98 -10.15
N ALA A 216 -6.83 -4.92 -10.40
CA ALA A 216 -7.90 -5.25 -9.48
C ALA A 216 -7.47 -6.41 -8.56
N GLY A 217 -7.63 -6.22 -7.25
CA GLY A 217 -7.17 -7.18 -6.23
C GLY A 217 -8.29 -7.68 -5.30
N ASN A 218 -7.94 -8.62 -4.42
CA ASN A 218 -8.82 -9.23 -3.40
C ASN A 218 -10.03 -10.03 -3.93
N LEU A 219 -10.10 -10.30 -5.24
CA LEU A 219 -11.11 -11.19 -5.85
C LEU A 219 -10.47 -12.11 -6.92
N PRO A 220 -9.61 -13.08 -6.52
CA PRO A 220 -8.86 -13.92 -7.45
C PRO A 220 -9.73 -14.65 -8.48
N GLY A 221 -9.35 -14.55 -9.75
CA GLY A 221 -10.05 -15.14 -10.89
C GLY A 221 -11.39 -14.50 -11.26
N ARG A 222 -11.78 -13.39 -10.63
CA ARG A 222 -13.10 -12.77 -10.83
C ARG A 222 -13.07 -11.44 -11.57
N VAL A 223 -11.90 -10.84 -11.75
CA VAL A 223 -11.75 -9.50 -12.35
C VAL A 223 -11.11 -9.54 -13.75
N GLY A 224 -11.04 -10.74 -14.33
CA GLY A 224 -10.61 -10.96 -15.71
C GLY A 224 -9.20 -10.46 -15.98
N ARG A 225 -9.05 -9.56 -16.96
CA ARG A 225 -7.74 -9.06 -17.37
C ARG A 225 -7.04 -8.23 -16.30
N TRP A 226 -7.77 -7.68 -15.34
CA TRP A 226 -7.24 -6.72 -14.38
C TRP A 226 -6.41 -7.35 -13.26
N GLU A 227 -6.28 -8.68 -13.20
CA GLU A 227 -5.26 -9.37 -12.38
C GLU A 227 -3.89 -9.46 -13.06
N ASN A 228 -3.86 -9.27 -14.38
CA ASN A 228 -2.71 -9.56 -15.23
C ASN A 228 -1.99 -8.27 -15.66
N THR A 229 -0.70 -8.40 -15.98
CA THR A 229 0.08 -7.32 -16.58
C THR A 229 0.09 -7.49 -18.09
N TYR A 230 -0.31 -6.44 -18.81
CA TYR A 230 -0.23 -6.36 -20.27
C TYR A 230 0.75 -5.26 -20.68
N CYS A 231 1.40 -5.42 -21.82
CA CYS A 231 2.23 -4.38 -22.40
C CYS A 231 1.36 -3.18 -22.79
N PRO A 232 1.64 -1.95 -22.32
CA PRO A 232 0.83 -0.78 -22.67
C PRO A 232 0.96 -0.38 -24.15
N ALA A 233 2.03 -0.79 -24.84
CA ALA A 233 2.27 -0.46 -26.25
C ALA A 233 1.56 -1.40 -27.23
N CYS A 234 1.63 -2.72 -27.01
CA CYS A 234 1.08 -3.72 -27.95
C CYS A 234 -0.06 -4.56 -27.39
N GLY A 235 -0.36 -4.48 -26.09
CA GLY A 235 -1.42 -5.26 -25.45
C GLY A 235 -1.10 -6.73 -25.22
N GLU A 236 0.13 -7.19 -25.45
CA GLU A 236 0.56 -8.57 -25.17
C GLU A 236 0.47 -8.88 -23.67
N LEU A 237 0.03 -10.09 -23.33
CA LEU A 237 0.03 -10.59 -21.95
C LEU A 237 1.47 -10.87 -21.50
N LEU A 238 1.98 -10.09 -20.54
CA LEU A 238 3.33 -10.21 -20.01
C LEU A 238 3.39 -11.04 -18.73
N VAL A 239 2.45 -10.81 -17.81
CA VAL A 239 2.36 -11.55 -16.54
C VAL A 239 0.94 -12.03 -16.34
N GLU A 240 0.76 -13.34 -16.30
CA GLU A 240 -0.52 -13.97 -15.97
C GLU A 240 -0.54 -14.36 -14.49
N ARG A 241 -1.59 -13.96 -13.77
CA ARG A 241 -1.76 -14.21 -12.34
C ARG A 241 -3.09 -14.89 -12.04
N TYR A 242 -3.13 -15.51 -10.86
CA TYR A 242 -4.36 -15.90 -10.18
C TYR A 242 -4.16 -15.59 -8.70
N GLY A 243 -4.74 -14.47 -8.24
CA GLY A 243 -4.37 -13.89 -6.95
C GLY A 243 -2.85 -13.66 -6.85
N TYR A 244 -2.21 -14.18 -5.80
CA TYR A 244 -0.76 -14.03 -5.57
C TYR A 244 0.12 -14.99 -6.39
N GLN A 245 -0.47 -15.90 -7.16
CA GLN A 245 0.30 -16.88 -7.94
C GLN A 245 0.59 -16.33 -9.34
N ILE A 246 1.87 -16.31 -9.73
CA ILE A 246 2.29 -16.05 -11.10
C ILE A 246 2.21 -17.36 -11.90
N ARG A 247 1.34 -17.39 -12.92
CA ARG A 247 1.16 -18.53 -13.83
C ARG A 247 2.05 -18.45 -15.06
N LYS A 248 2.33 -17.24 -15.55
CA LYS A 248 3.25 -16.99 -16.67
C LYS A 248 4.01 -15.68 -16.45
N MET A 249 5.30 -15.68 -16.81
CA MET A 249 6.19 -14.53 -16.75
C MET A 249 6.93 -14.42 -18.09
N ARG A 250 6.67 -13.36 -18.84
CA ARG A 250 7.27 -13.08 -20.16
C ARG A 250 8.04 -11.75 -20.19
N VAL A 251 8.19 -11.11 -19.03
CA VAL A 251 9.03 -9.92 -18.86
C VAL A 251 10.50 -10.36 -18.89
N GLY A 252 11.31 -9.65 -19.68
CA GLY A 252 12.72 -9.97 -19.84
C GLY A 252 13.56 -9.51 -18.64
N ALA A 253 14.87 -9.75 -18.68
CA ALA A 253 15.79 -9.21 -17.68
C ALA A 253 15.86 -7.67 -17.72
N ASP A 254 15.56 -7.07 -18.86
CA ASP A 254 15.65 -5.64 -19.13
C ASP A 254 14.33 -4.88 -18.90
N GLY A 255 13.27 -5.59 -18.46
CA GLY A 255 11.91 -5.08 -18.38
C GLY A 255 11.12 -5.34 -19.66
#